data_AF-A0A1G3INE0-F1
#
_entry.id   AF-A0A1G3INE0-F1
#
_cell.length_a   1.000
_cell.length_b   1.000
_cell.length_c   1.000
_cell.angle_alpha   90.00
_cell.angle_beta   90.00
_cell.angle_gamma   90.00
#
_symmetry.space_group_name_H-M   'P 1'
#
loop_
_entity.id
_entity.type
_entity.pdbx_description
1 polymer ?
#
loop_
_entity_poly.entity_id
_entity_poly.type
_entity_poly.pdbx_seq_one_letter_code
_entity_poly.pdbx_strand_id
1 'polypeptide(L)'
;MSIRDSREASGATPARPGAEDVRPGGGVAFPFAPASSSSPILVPGLGGGESARPESGAFATGFAPAAEQGALADHFLSCCRLGRYLTIAAGSRFVITDDFRQAPAQAPADAAALAAIYSRDFLVAESALLPLGRTAGRLSGRERAKFERLFDLIEAHALAPAVKTSAHAMLERDFSLIDLRAIESELDLRLTPARTRYREFLAIVARLIQNDVAPRDFVQEFVDFTRTVAGRLDFGIYSFCIDRIFGNPRVPQGVKRVLASEIVKYPPLVRRELITNILTLPGQPPDLVAFVRKLLADRLERTHLIEIELLEAVKVSRLTMGEIESRLRREIRPA
;
A
#
# COMPACT_ATOMS: atom_id res chain seq x y z
N MET A 1 47.98 40.04 -48.04
CA MET A 1 47.37 38.92 -47.31
C MET A 1 46.01 39.43 -46.84
N SER A 2 44.99 39.30 -47.69
CA SER A 2 44.12 38.12 -47.83
C SER A 2 43.02 38.14 -46.75
N ILE A 3 41.82 38.64 -47.06
CA ILE A 3 40.72 38.01 -47.85
C ILE A 3 39.83 37.20 -46.92
N ARG A 4 38.65 37.76 -46.53
CA ARG A 4 37.27 37.43 -47.00
C ARG A 4 36.73 36.12 -46.36
N ASP A 5 35.43 35.78 -46.33
CA ASP A 5 34.17 36.32 -46.89
C ASP A 5 33.12 36.33 -45.73
N SER A 6 32.07 37.16 -45.61
CA SER A 6 31.22 37.95 -46.51
C SER A 6 30.10 37.20 -47.26
N ARG A 7 28.86 37.69 -47.04
CA ARG A 7 27.59 37.48 -47.77
C ARG A 7 26.59 36.48 -47.17
N GLU A 8 25.35 36.89 -46.84
CA GLU A 8 24.27 37.52 -47.66
C GLU A 8 23.73 36.56 -48.74
N ALA A 9 22.45 36.50 -49.11
CA ALA A 9 21.13 36.97 -48.63
C ALA A 9 20.13 36.67 -49.79
N SER A 10 18.81 36.91 -49.61
CA SER A 10 17.73 36.71 -50.62
C SER A 10 17.43 35.24 -50.95
N GLY A 11 16.22 34.74 -51.30
CA GLY A 11 14.85 35.27 -51.47
C GLY A 11 13.99 34.16 -52.15
N ALA A 12 12.65 34.17 -52.23
CA ALA A 12 11.58 35.02 -51.67
C ALA A 12 10.20 34.29 -51.70
N THR A 13 9.15 34.87 -51.12
CA THR A 13 7.71 34.49 -51.22
C THR A 13 7.15 34.78 -52.64
N PRO A 14 5.95 34.31 -53.13
CA PRO A 14 4.84 33.64 -52.42
C PRO A 14 4.02 32.53 -53.19
N ALA A 15 2.89 32.10 -52.57
CA ALA A 15 1.60 31.65 -53.16
C ALA A 15 1.26 30.15 -53.44
N ARG A 16 -0.01 29.81 -53.15
CA ARG A 16 -0.83 28.61 -53.51
C ARG A 16 -1.44 28.77 -54.94
N PRO A 17 -2.23 27.85 -55.58
CA PRO A 17 -2.96 26.65 -55.07
C PRO A 17 -3.00 25.39 -56.01
N GLY A 18 -3.84 24.40 -55.67
CA GLY A 18 -4.19 23.19 -56.48
C GLY A 18 -3.94 21.88 -55.70
N ALA A 19 -4.87 20.98 -55.35
CA ALA A 19 -6.21 20.57 -55.81
C ALA A 19 -6.26 19.45 -56.86
N GLU A 20 -6.06 18.21 -56.41
CA GLU A 20 -6.43 16.89 -56.98
C GLU A 20 -6.29 15.91 -55.78
N ASP A 21 -7.32 15.36 -55.13
CA ASP A 21 -8.47 14.53 -55.55
C ASP A 21 -8.11 13.07 -55.87
N VAL A 22 -7.99 12.27 -54.79
CA VAL A 22 -8.02 10.80 -54.84
C VAL A 22 -8.93 10.26 -53.72
N ARG A 23 -10.00 9.60 -54.13
CA ARG A 23 -10.86 8.67 -53.37
C ARG A 23 -11.08 7.43 -54.27
N PRO A 24 -11.67 6.30 -53.80
CA PRO A 24 -12.13 5.95 -52.46
C PRO A 24 -11.60 4.59 -51.92
N GLY A 25 -11.88 4.33 -50.65
CA GLY A 25 -11.75 3.01 -50.00
C GLY A 25 -11.48 3.22 -48.51
N GLY A 26 -12.30 2.80 -47.55
CA GLY A 26 -13.45 1.91 -47.59
C GLY A 26 -13.44 1.16 -46.26
N GLY A 27 -14.33 1.50 -45.32
CA GLY A 27 -14.25 0.98 -43.95
C GLY A 27 -15.05 1.76 -42.93
N VAL A 28 -16.33 1.39 -42.79
CA VAL A 28 -17.23 1.55 -41.63
C VAL A 28 -16.74 2.32 -40.39
N ALA A 29 -17.50 3.35 -40.01
CA ALA A 29 -17.46 3.95 -38.68
C ALA A 29 -18.38 3.20 -37.71
N PHE A 30 -17.91 2.92 -36.48
CA PHE A 30 -18.73 2.58 -35.31
C PHE A 30 -18.09 3.17 -34.03
N PRO A 31 -18.87 3.43 -32.96
CA PRO A 31 -18.52 4.42 -31.95
C PRO A 31 -17.59 3.91 -30.85
N PHE A 32 -16.83 4.84 -30.26
CA PHE A 32 -16.11 4.61 -29.01
C PHE A 32 -17.09 4.62 -27.82
N ALA A 33 -17.41 3.43 -27.31
CA ALA A 33 -17.97 3.26 -25.97
C ALA A 33 -16.83 2.82 -25.00
N PRO A 34 -16.85 3.24 -23.72
CA PRO A 34 -15.82 2.84 -22.77
C PRO A 34 -15.96 1.36 -22.42
N ALA A 35 -14.89 0.58 -22.62
CA ALA A 35 -14.87 -0.84 -22.31
C ALA A 35 -14.76 -1.10 -20.79
N SER A 36 -15.91 -1.13 -20.11
CA SER A 36 -16.04 -1.72 -18.79
C SER A 36 -16.13 -3.24 -18.91
N SER A 37 -15.02 -3.96 -18.75
CA SER A 37 -15.05 -5.42 -18.58
C SER A 37 -13.85 -5.94 -17.79
N SER A 38 -14.00 -6.02 -16.47
CA SER A 38 -13.25 -6.99 -15.68
C SER A 38 -13.74 -8.39 -16.04
N SER A 39 -12.90 -9.21 -16.67
CA SER A 39 -13.15 -10.63 -16.86
C SER A 39 -11.92 -11.42 -16.39
N PRO A 40 -12.07 -12.39 -15.46
CA PRO A 40 -10.94 -13.12 -14.92
C PRO A 40 -10.45 -14.19 -15.90
N ILE A 41 -9.14 -14.27 -16.12
CA ILE A 41 -8.52 -15.45 -16.74
C ILE A 41 -8.57 -16.59 -15.73
N LEU A 42 -9.26 -17.67 -16.09
CA LEU A 42 -9.42 -18.85 -15.26
C LEU A 42 -8.11 -19.66 -15.25
N VAL A 43 -7.47 -19.80 -14.09
CA VAL A 43 -6.35 -20.75 -13.90
C VAL A 43 -6.89 -21.96 -13.13
N PRO A 44 -6.97 -23.16 -13.73
CA PRO A 44 -7.44 -24.36 -13.04
C PRO A 44 -6.36 -24.93 -12.09
N GLY A 45 -6.79 -25.54 -10.98
CA GLY A 45 -5.93 -26.50 -10.25
C GLY A 45 -5.45 -26.14 -8.84
N LEU A 46 -6.32 -25.61 -7.98
CA LEU A 46 -6.10 -25.62 -6.51
C LEU A 46 -7.34 -26.21 -5.80
N GLY A 47 -7.41 -27.54 -5.70
CA GLY A 47 -8.49 -28.24 -5.01
C GLY A 47 -8.12 -29.67 -4.60
N GLY A 48 -8.38 -30.02 -3.34
CA GLY A 48 -8.16 -31.35 -2.77
C GLY A 48 -8.17 -31.30 -1.24
N GLY A 49 -9.35 -31.49 -0.62
CA GLY A 49 -9.56 -31.46 0.83
C GLY A 49 -10.71 -30.51 1.24
N GLU A 50 -11.82 -31.09 1.70
CA GLU A 50 -13.17 -30.52 1.87
C GLU A 50 -13.36 -29.17 2.60
N SER A 51 -14.45 -28.49 2.20
CA SER A 51 -15.26 -27.54 2.99
C SER A 51 -14.69 -26.15 3.35
N ALA A 52 -14.34 -25.37 2.32
CA ALA A 52 -14.62 -23.92 2.29
C ALA A 52 -14.84 -23.45 0.83
N ARG A 53 -15.74 -22.48 0.60
CA ARG A 53 -15.91 -21.87 -0.72
C ARG A 53 -14.62 -21.12 -1.11
N PRO A 54 -14.14 -21.19 -2.37
CA PRO A 54 -12.94 -20.49 -2.76
C PRO A 54 -13.22 -18.99 -2.89
N GLU A 55 -12.67 -18.19 -1.96
CA GLU A 55 -12.57 -16.76 -2.19
C GLU A 55 -11.59 -16.51 -3.35
N SER A 56 -12.12 -15.90 -4.40
CA SER A 56 -11.35 -15.31 -5.49
C SER A 56 -10.33 -14.31 -4.93
N GLY A 57 -9.24 -14.06 -5.67
CA GLY A 57 -8.10 -13.22 -5.24
C GLY A 57 -8.38 -11.71 -5.09
N ALA A 58 -9.57 -11.32 -4.67
CA ALA A 58 -9.85 -10.01 -4.13
C ALA A 58 -9.32 -9.92 -2.68
N PHE A 59 -8.70 -8.80 -2.35
CA PHE A 59 -8.57 -8.42 -0.94
C PHE A 59 -9.98 -8.18 -0.39
N ALA A 60 -10.30 -8.69 0.80
CA ALA A 60 -11.55 -8.35 1.47
C ALA A 60 -11.53 -6.87 1.89
N THR A 61 -11.97 -6.00 0.98
CA THR A 61 -12.08 -4.55 1.16
C THR A 61 -13.32 -4.20 1.97
N GLY A 62 -13.16 -3.27 2.91
CA GLY A 62 -14.27 -2.78 3.74
C GLY A 62 -14.00 -2.83 5.24
N PHE A 63 -14.70 -1.95 5.95
CA PHE A 63 -14.72 -1.88 7.41
C PHE A 63 -15.95 -2.60 7.98
N ALA A 64 -15.84 -3.00 9.24
CA ALA A 64 -16.87 -3.68 10.00
C ALA A 64 -18.14 -2.80 10.25
N PRO A 65 -19.29 -3.40 10.62
CA PRO A 65 -20.56 -2.68 10.80
C PRO A 65 -20.52 -1.63 11.92
N ALA A 66 -21.56 -0.78 11.97
CA ALA A 66 -21.63 0.46 12.76
C ALA A 66 -21.20 0.40 14.23
N ALA A 67 -21.38 -0.73 14.92
CA ALA A 67 -20.94 -0.89 16.31
C ALA A 67 -19.41 -0.91 16.47
N GLU A 68 -18.66 -1.30 15.43
CA GLU A 68 -17.20 -1.35 15.40
C GLU A 68 -16.57 -0.06 14.80
N GLN A 69 -17.39 0.90 14.35
CA GLN A 69 -16.91 2.08 13.61
C GLN A 69 -16.25 3.13 14.51
N GLY A 70 -16.83 3.43 15.68
CA GLY A 70 -16.14 4.23 16.70
C GLY A 70 -14.90 3.52 17.27
N ALA A 71 -14.98 2.19 17.40
CA ALA A 71 -13.85 1.36 17.82
C ALA A 71 -12.68 1.39 16.83
N LEU A 72 -12.93 1.65 15.54
CA LEU A 72 -11.86 1.77 14.52
C LEU A 72 -10.98 3.01 14.74
N ALA A 73 -11.58 4.14 15.11
CA ALA A 73 -10.85 5.36 15.44
C ALA A 73 -9.95 5.15 16.68
N ASP A 74 -10.51 4.59 17.76
CA ASP A 74 -9.77 4.24 18.97
C ASP A 74 -8.67 3.19 18.72
N HIS A 75 -8.92 2.25 17.80
CA HIS A 75 -7.94 1.25 17.36
C HIS A 75 -6.80 1.89 16.52
N PHE A 76 -7.09 2.86 15.66
CA PHE A 76 -6.05 3.63 14.95
C PHE A 76 -5.20 4.46 15.92
N LEU A 77 -5.81 5.10 16.93
CA LEU A 77 -5.07 5.76 18.01
C LEU A 77 -4.18 4.76 18.77
N SER A 78 -4.68 3.56 19.04
CA SER A 78 -3.92 2.48 19.68
C SER A 78 -2.74 2.01 18.82
N CYS A 79 -2.93 1.89 17.50
CA CYS A 79 -1.85 1.61 16.56
C CYS A 79 -0.80 2.73 16.54
N CYS A 80 -1.23 4.00 16.56
CA CYS A 80 -0.33 5.15 16.64
C CYS A 80 0.50 5.15 17.93
N ARG A 81 -0.11 4.87 19.10
CA ARG A 81 0.59 4.82 20.40
C ARG A 81 1.64 3.72 20.47
N LEU A 82 1.42 2.59 19.80
CA LEU A 82 2.43 1.54 19.62
C LEU A 82 3.42 1.81 18.48
N GLY A 83 3.30 2.95 17.80
CA GLY A 83 4.14 3.33 16.67
C GLY A 83 4.11 2.29 15.55
N ARG A 84 2.95 1.70 15.24
CA ARG A 84 2.78 0.69 14.18
C ARG A 84 1.95 1.16 13.00
N TYR A 85 1.99 0.39 11.91
CA TYR A 85 1.06 0.55 10.78
C TYR A 85 -0.38 0.29 11.23
N LEU A 86 -1.33 0.96 10.59
CA LEU A 86 -2.75 0.81 10.89
C LEU A 86 -3.24 -0.58 10.46
N THR A 87 -4.01 -1.24 11.32
CA THR A 87 -4.72 -2.48 11.02
C THR A 87 -6.21 -2.28 11.16
N ILE A 88 -7.03 -3.12 10.53
CA ILE A 88 -8.46 -3.17 10.84
C ILE A 88 -8.69 -3.76 12.24
N ALA A 89 -9.91 -3.61 12.78
CA ALA A 89 -10.31 -4.21 14.05
C ALA A 89 -10.05 -5.74 14.05
N ALA A 90 -9.78 -6.29 15.24
CA ALA A 90 -9.18 -7.62 15.45
C ALA A 90 -7.73 -7.80 14.92
N GLY A 91 -7.12 -6.80 14.28
CA GLY A 91 -5.71 -6.83 13.87
C GLY A 91 -5.38 -7.82 12.74
N SER A 92 -6.40 -8.33 12.05
CA SER A 92 -6.33 -9.42 11.08
C SER A 92 -5.62 -9.06 9.76
N ARG A 93 -5.67 -7.79 9.34
CA ARG A 93 -4.86 -7.25 8.25
C ARG A 93 -4.53 -5.78 8.45
N PHE A 94 -3.52 -5.30 7.74
CA PHE A 94 -3.24 -3.87 7.60
C PHE A 94 -4.29 -3.16 6.75
N VAL A 95 -4.45 -1.86 6.99
CA VAL A 95 -5.25 -0.96 6.15
C VAL A 95 -4.49 -0.68 4.85
N ILE A 96 -5.20 -0.60 3.73
CA ILE A 96 -4.66 -0.31 2.40
C ILE A 96 -5.41 0.87 1.75
N THR A 97 -4.81 1.49 0.74
CA THR A 97 -5.41 2.60 -0.02
C THR A 97 -6.82 2.30 -0.53
N ASP A 98 -7.09 1.06 -0.96
CA ASP A 98 -8.41 0.68 -1.49
C ASP A 98 -9.53 0.77 -0.43
N ASP A 99 -9.21 0.65 0.86
CA ASP A 99 -10.18 0.78 1.96
C ASP A 99 -10.78 2.20 2.04
N PHE A 100 -10.06 3.23 1.58
CA PHE A 100 -10.55 4.61 1.54
C PHE A 100 -11.15 5.01 0.18
N ARG A 101 -11.01 4.16 -0.85
CA ARG A 101 -11.37 4.50 -2.24
C ARG A 101 -12.70 3.90 -2.71
N GLN A 102 -13.02 2.67 -2.30
CA GLN A 102 -14.21 1.95 -2.79
C GLN A 102 -15.47 2.25 -1.95
N ALA A 103 -16.61 2.46 -2.64
CA ALA A 103 -17.94 2.52 -2.02
C ALA A 103 -18.61 1.13 -2.11
N PRO A 104 -19.44 0.72 -1.12
CA PRO A 104 -20.19 1.57 -0.19
C PRO A 104 -19.88 1.32 1.30
N ALA A 105 -18.61 1.18 1.68
CA ALA A 105 -18.19 1.13 3.09
C ALA A 105 -17.18 2.26 3.36
N GLN A 106 -17.66 3.51 3.34
CA GLN A 106 -16.82 4.67 3.68
C GLN A 106 -16.19 4.48 5.06
N ALA A 107 -14.87 4.66 5.16
CA ALA A 107 -14.22 4.83 6.45
C ALA A 107 -14.94 5.94 7.24
N PRO A 108 -15.29 5.71 8.52
CA PRO A 108 -15.78 6.76 9.40
C PRO A 108 -14.89 8.00 9.33
N ALA A 109 -15.47 9.20 9.34
CA ALA A 109 -14.71 10.44 9.08
C ALA A 109 -13.62 10.71 10.14
N ASP A 110 -13.85 10.29 11.37
CA ASP A 110 -12.87 10.24 12.46
C ASP A 110 -11.75 9.23 12.18
N ALA A 111 -12.07 8.00 11.76
CA ALA A 111 -11.07 7.00 11.37
C ALA A 111 -10.24 7.46 10.15
N ALA A 112 -10.87 8.08 9.14
CA ALA A 112 -10.18 8.65 7.98
C ALA A 112 -9.27 9.83 8.38
N ALA A 113 -9.72 10.71 9.27
CA ALA A 113 -8.88 11.78 9.81
C ALA A 113 -7.66 11.25 10.57
N LEU A 114 -7.86 10.25 11.44
CA LEU A 114 -6.76 9.60 12.16
C LEU A 114 -5.82 8.86 11.22
N ALA A 115 -6.31 8.27 10.12
CA ALA A 115 -5.46 7.67 9.10
C ALA A 115 -4.62 8.71 8.35
N ALA A 116 -5.21 9.83 7.94
CA ALA A 116 -4.49 10.93 7.31
C ALA A 116 -3.40 11.52 8.24
N ILE A 117 -3.70 11.68 9.53
CA ILE A 117 -2.74 12.24 10.48
C ILE A 117 -1.64 11.21 10.84
N TYR A 118 -2.01 10.00 11.24
CA TYR A 118 -1.13 9.09 11.98
C TYR A 118 -0.67 7.83 11.22
N SER A 119 -1.12 7.60 9.98
CA SER A 119 -0.65 6.44 9.22
C SER A 119 0.86 6.51 8.95
N ARG A 120 1.54 5.38 9.19
CA ARG A 120 2.95 5.16 8.86
C ARG A 120 3.17 4.77 7.39
N ASP A 121 2.09 4.51 6.66
CA ASP A 121 2.07 4.37 5.21
C ASP A 121 1.47 5.64 4.61
N PHE A 122 2.26 6.38 3.83
CA PHE A 122 1.85 7.67 3.27
C PHE A 122 0.82 7.52 2.15
N LEU A 123 0.81 6.39 1.43
CA LEU A 123 -0.18 6.13 0.38
C LEU A 123 -1.55 5.97 1.04
N VAL A 124 -1.61 5.18 2.12
CA VAL A 124 -2.80 5.02 2.95
C VAL A 124 -3.24 6.37 3.54
N ALA A 125 -2.31 7.16 4.10
CA ALA A 125 -2.58 8.48 4.68
C ALA A 125 -3.20 9.45 3.65
N GLU A 126 -2.62 9.53 2.45
CA GLU A 126 -3.06 10.41 1.38
C GLU A 126 -4.40 9.95 0.78
N SER A 127 -4.63 8.63 0.65
CA SER A 127 -5.93 8.10 0.23
C SER A 127 -7.06 8.40 1.22
N ALA A 128 -6.75 8.52 2.51
CA ALA A 128 -7.73 8.88 3.55
C ALA A 128 -8.22 10.34 3.44
N LEU A 129 -7.50 11.22 2.73
CA LEU A 129 -7.99 12.57 2.40
C LEU A 129 -9.18 12.53 1.43
N LEU A 130 -9.22 11.55 0.52
CA LEU A 130 -10.24 11.47 -0.53
C LEU A 130 -11.69 11.40 0.00
N PRO A 131 -12.06 10.49 0.94
CA PRO A 131 -13.42 10.48 1.49
C PRO A 131 -13.75 11.75 2.30
N LEU A 132 -12.75 12.34 2.98
CA LEU A 132 -12.93 13.59 3.73
C LEU A 132 -13.23 14.77 2.81
N GLY A 133 -12.38 15.01 1.81
CA GLY A 133 -12.57 16.09 0.84
C GLY A 133 -13.81 15.91 -0.04
N ARG A 134 -14.11 14.67 -0.47
CA ARG A 134 -15.38 14.34 -1.16
C ARG A 134 -16.62 14.64 -0.32
N THR A 135 -16.51 14.57 1.02
CA THR A 135 -17.58 14.94 1.95
C THR A 135 -17.64 16.46 2.10
N ALA A 136 -16.51 17.11 2.37
CA ALA A 136 -16.39 18.56 2.53
C ALA A 136 -16.93 19.33 1.31
N GLY A 137 -16.57 18.91 0.09
CA GLY A 137 -17.04 19.51 -1.17
C GLY A 137 -18.53 19.32 -1.48
N ARG A 138 -19.27 18.56 -0.67
CA ARG A 138 -20.75 18.43 -0.74
C ARG A 138 -21.46 19.23 0.36
N LEU A 139 -20.73 19.70 1.36
CA LEU A 139 -21.27 20.43 2.51
C LEU A 139 -21.18 21.94 2.28
N SER A 140 -21.97 22.70 3.04
CA SER A 140 -21.93 24.16 3.03
C SER A 140 -22.03 24.74 4.45
N GLY A 141 -21.73 26.04 4.57
CA GLY A 141 -21.84 26.78 5.83
C GLY A 141 -21.10 26.12 7.01
N ARG A 142 -21.78 25.99 8.15
CA ARG A 142 -21.19 25.53 9.41
C ARG A 142 -20.66 24.10 9.37
N GLU A 143 -21.18 23.24 8.51
CA GLU A 143 -20.73 21.85 8.41
C GLU A 143 -19.43 21.75 7.62
N ARG A 144 -19.34 22.48 6.49
CA ARG A 144 -18.10 22.63 5.73
C ARG A 144 -16.99 23.26 6.57
N ALA A 145 -17.31 24.29 7.36
CA ALA A 145 -16.36 24.92 8.29
C ALA A 145 -15.80 23.98 9.39
N LYS A 146 -16.43 22.82 9.66
CA LYS A 146 -15.82 21.77 10.50
C LYS A 146 -14.75 20.99 9.74
N PHE A 147 -14.98 20.72 8.45
CA PHE A 147 -14.02 20.04 7.59
C PHE A 147 -12.83 20.94 7.24
N GLU A 148 -13.03 22.24 7.03
CA GLU A 148 -11.93 23.21 6.85
C GLU A 148 -10.96 23.14 8.04
N ARG A 149 -11.48 23.26 9.27
CA ARG A 149 -10.70 23.09 10.52
C ARG A 149 -10.07 21.71 10.68
N LEU A 150 -10.71 20.66 10.15
CA LEU A 150 -10.16 19.30 10.17
C LEU A 150 -8.94 19.19 9.25
N PHE A 151 -9.01 19.82 8.07
CA PHE A 151 -7.89 19.88 7.14
C PHE A 151 -6.74 20.75 7.65
N ASP A 152 -7.01 21.87 8.35
CA ASP A 152 -5.98 22.64 9.07
C ASP A 152 -5.22 21.73 10.07
N LEU A 153 -5.94 20.91 10.83
CA LEU A 153 -5.35 19.97 11.79
C LEU A 153 -4.55 18.85 11.10
N ILE A 154 -5.01 18.37 9.93
CA ILE A 154 -4.27 17.38 9.13
C ILE A 154 -2.97 18.01 8.59
N GLU A 155 -3.01 19.22 8.03
CA GLU A 155 -1.84 19.95 7.56
C GLU A 155 -0.82 20.18 8.70
N ALA A 156 -1.30 20.59 9.88
CA ALA A 156 -0.46 20.81 11.05
C ALA A 156 0.19 19.50 11.55
N HIS A 157 -0.54 18.38 11.61
CA HIS A 157 -0.13 17.21 12.38
C HIS A 157 0.22 15.94 11.58
N ALA A 158 -0.05 15.86 10.27
CA ALA A 158 0.22 14.65 9.50
C ALA A 158 1.70 14.23 9.50
N LEU A 159 1.96 12.92 9.66
CA LEU A 159 3.32 12.38 9.71
C LEU A 159 4.09 12.50 8.38
N ALA A 160 3.38 12.50 7.25
CA ALA A 160 3.97 12.51 5.91
C ALA A 160 3.85 13.91 5.26
N PRO A 161 4.95 14.54 4.79
CA PRO A 161 4.91 15.87 4.19
C PRO A 161 3.97 15.98 2.98
N ALA A 162 3.89 14.95 2.14
CA ALA A 162 2.98 14.92 0.98
C ALA A 162 1.51 15.08 1.40
N VAL A 163 1.10 14.47 2.52
CA VAL A 163 -0.27 14.58 3.05
C VAL A 163 -0.58 16.00 3.50
N LYS A 164 0.41 16.71 4.06
CA LYS A 164 0.27 18.13 4.43
C LYS A 164 0.05 19.00 3.19
N THR A 165 0.89 18.82 2.17
CA THR A 165 0.74 19.52 0.87
C THR A 165 -0.61 19.23 0.21
N SER A 166 -1.04 17.97 0.20
CA SER A 166 -2.34 17.57 -0.36
C SER A 166 -3.52 18.09 0.47
N ALA A 167 -3.41 18.19 1.80
CA ALA A 167 -4.41 18.81 2.66
C ALA A 167 -4.53 20.32 2.42
N HIS A 168 -3.39 21.03 2.37
CA HIS A 168 -3.32 22.46 2.06
C HIS A 168 -3.96 22.77 0.70
N ALA A 169 -3.60 22.00 -0.34
CA ALA A 169 -4.14 22.18 -1.68
C ALA A 169 -5.65 21.90 -1.77
N MET A 170 -6.23 21.08 -0.88
CA MET A 170 -7.68 20.91 -0.80
C MET A 170 -8.39 22.11 -0.14
N LEU A 171 -7.75 22.78 0.82
CA LEU A 171 -8.24 24.02 1.45
C LEU A 171 -8.23 25.18 0.46
N GLU A 172 -7.08 25.45 -0.18
CA GLU A 172 -6.94 26.54 -1.17
C GLU A 172 -7.92 26.44 -2.35
N ARG A 173 -8.39 25.22 -2.66
CA ARG A 173 -9.25 24.92 -3.81
C ARG A 173 -10.67 24.54 -3.42
N ASP A 174 -11.12 24.96 -2.23
CA ASP A 174 -12.52 24.86 -1.79
C ASP A 174 -13.12 23.43 -1.85
N PHE A 175 -12.28 22.39 -1.69
CA PHE A 175 -12.63 20.97 -1.88
C PHE A 175 -13.20 20.61 -3.26
N SER A 176 -12.74 21.30 -4.30
CA SER A 176 -13.08 21.04 -5.71
C SER A 176 -12.96 19.56 -6.12
N LEU A 177 -14.01 19.04 -6.76
CA LEU A 177 -14.04 17.66 -7.27
C LEU A 177 -13.02 17.41 -8.40
N ILE A 178 -12.54 18.45 -9.08
CA ILE A 178 -11.50 18.32 -10.11
C ILE A 178 -10.16 18.02 -9.45
N ASP A 179 -9.87 18.70 -8.33
CA ASP A 179 -8.60 18.58 -7.60
C ASP A 179 -8.54 17.29 -6.78
N LEU A 180 -9.68 16.86 -6.22
CA LEU A 180 -9.83 15.52 -5.64
C LEU A 180 -9.53 14.41 -6.66
N ARG A 181 -9.94 14.59 -7.93
CA ARG A 181 -9.60 13.66 -9.03
C ARG A 181 -8.14 13.75 -9.44
N ALA A 182 -7.50 14.91 -9.34
CA ALA A 182 -6.06 15.05 -9.61
C ALA A 182 -5.22 14.28 -8.59
N ILE A 183 -5.54 14.41 -7.29
CA ILE A 183 -4.87 13.66 -6.21
C ILE A 183 -5.13 12.14 -6.35
N GLU A 184 -6.36 11.74 -6.67
CA GLU A 184 -6.69 10.34 -6.95
C GLU A 184 -5.91 9.78 -8.17
N SER A 185 -5.78 10.56 -9.25
CA SER A 185 -4.98 10.19 -10.42
C SER A 185 -3.48 10.11 -10.10
N GLU A 186 -2.96 10.96 -9.24
CA GLU A 186 -1.55 10.91 -8.84
C GLU A 186 -1.27 9.66 -7.99
N LEU A 187 -2.18 9.33 -7.06
CA LEU A 187 -2.14 8.06 -6.32
C LEU A 187 -2.16 6.86 -7.28
N ASP A 188 -3.02 6.86 -8.31
CA ASP A 188 -3.06 5.79 -9.31
C ASP A 188 -1.78 5.68 -10.14
N LEU A 189 -1.16 6.79 -10.52
CA LEU A 189 0.13 6.81 -11.22
C LEU A 189 1.26 6.21 -10.37
N ARG A 190 1.24 6.43 -9.05
CA ARG A 190 2.21 5.83 -8.12
C ARG A 190 1.93 4.35 -7.85
N LEU A 191 0.68 3.98 -7.62
CA LEU A 191 0.25 2.63 -7.23
C LEU A 191 0.27 1.63 -8.38
N THR A 192 -0.16 2.03 -9.59
CA THR A 192 -0.38 1.10 -10.71
C THR A 192 0.88 0.32 -11.13
N PRO A 193 2.07 0.94 -11.29
CA PRO A 193 3.29 0.20 -11.61
C PRO A 193 3.67 -0.79 -10.51
N ALA A 194 3.54 -0.40 -9.24
CA ALA A 194 3.89 -1.25 -8.10
C ALA A 194 2.92 -2.44 -7.94
N ARG A 195 1.61 -2.22 -8.17
CA ARG A 195 0.58 -3.27 -8.22
C ARG A 195 0.76 -4.21 -9.41
N THR A 196 1.26 -3.73 -10.54
CA THR A 196 1.64 -4.57 -11.69
C THR A 196 2.84 -5.45 -11.35
N ARG A 197 3.92 -4.87 -10.81
CA ARG A 197 5.10 -5.64 -10.37
C ARG A 197 4.77 -6.67 -9.27
N TYR A 198 3.81 -6.36 -8.40
CA TYR A 198 3.23 -7.32 -7.44
C TYR A 198 2.53 -8.50 -8.12
N ARG A 199 1.67 -8.26 -9.12
CA ARG A 199 1.00 -9.34 -9.89
C ARG A 199 2.01 -10.23 -10.61
N GLU A 200 3.04 -9.64 -11.20
CA GLU A 200 4.16 -10.38 -11.82
C GLU A 200 4.91 -11.23 -10.78
N PHE A 201 5.18 -10.68 -9.59
CA PHE A 201 5.83 -11.43 -8.52
C PHE A 201 4.96 -12.59 -7.99
N LEU A 202 3.63 -12.43 -7.91
CA LEU A 202 2.73 -13.54 -7.59
C LEU A 202 2.80 -14.70 -8.61
N ALA A 203 2.99 -14.39 -9.90
CA ALA A 203 3.20 -15.44 -10.91
C ALA A 203 4.52 -16.19 -10.69
N ILE A 204 5.57 -15.50 -10.23
CA ILE A 204 6.85 -16.11 -9.85
C ILE A 204 6.70 -16.98 -8.59
N VAL A 205 5.90 -16.56 -7.60
CA VAL A 205 5.55 -17.38 -6.42
C VAL A 205 4.77 -18.64 -6.83
N ALA A 206 3.82 -18.52 -7.75
CA ALA A 206 3.08 -19.68 -8.28
C ALA A 206 4.01 -20.69 -8.97
N ARG A 207 4.95 -20.20 -9.80
CA ARG A 207 5.96 -21.05 -10.44
C ARG A 207 6.92 -21.70 -9.44
N LEU A 208 7.33 -21.01 -8.37
CA LEU A 208 8.11 -21.63 -7.28
C LEU A 208 7.34 -22.81 -6.66
N ILE A 209 6.05 -22.64 -6.39
CA ILE A 209 5.18 -23.69 -5.84
C ILE A 209 5.03 -24.89 -6.79
N GLN A 210 5.15 -24.66 -8.10
CA GLN A 210 5.16 -25.68 -9.15
C GLN A 210 6.55 -26.32 -9.35
N ASN A 211 7.61 -25.75 -8.76
CA ASN A 211 9.03 -26.05 -8.97
C ASN A 211 9.59 -25.60 -10.34
N ASP A 212 8.90 -24.69 -11.03
CA ASP A 212 9.27 -24.12 -12.34
C ASP A 212 10.25 -22.93 -12.23
N VAL A 213 10.76 -22.64 -11.03
CA VAL A 213 11.78 -21.62 -10.72
C VAL A 213 12.71 -22.19 -9.65
N ALA A 214 14.03 -22.08 -9.83
CA ALA A 214 14.98 -22.53 -8.82
C ALA A 214 14.93 -21.63 -7.56
N PRO A 215 15.10 -22.20 -6.34
CA PRO A 215 15.08 -21.44 -5.08
C PRO A 215 16.00 -20.20 -5.04
N ARG A 216 17.15 -20.25 -5.72
CA ARG A 216 18.11 -19.14 -5.81
C ARG A 216 17.54 -17.99 -6.64
N ASP A 217 16.98 -18.29 -7.80
CA ASP A 217 16.46 -17.31 -8.74
C ASP A 217 15.21 -16.63 -8.15
N PHE A 218 14.38 -17.40 -7.45
CA PHE A 218 13.25 -16.87 -6.68
C PHE A 218 13.69 -15.86 -5.60
N VAL A 219 14.78 -16.14 -4.87
CA VAL A 219 15.31 -15.21 -3.85
C VAL A 219 15.81 -13.92 -4.50
N GLN A 220 16.46 -13.99 -5.67
CA GLN A 220 16.88 -12.81 -6.41
C GLN A 220 15.67 -11.98 -6.85
N GLU A 221 14.67 -12.62 -7.45
CA GLU A 221 13.40 -11.99 -7.83
C GLU A 221 12.67 -11.35 -6.65
N PHE A 222 12.70 -11.98 -5.46
CA PHE A 222 12.14 -11.40 -4.25
C PHE A 222 12.88 -10.11 -3.81
N VAL A 223 14.21 -10.12 -3.84
CA VAL A 223 15.01 -8.93 -3.48
C VAL A 223 14.74 -7.79 -4.45
N ASP A 224 14.68 -8.07 -5.75
CA ASP A 224 14.45 -7.04 -6.77
C ASP A 224 12.98 -6.59 -6.83
N PHE A 225 12.01 -7.48 -6.56
CA PHE A 225 10.63 -7.11 -6.25
C PHE A 225 10.57 -6.11 -5.09
N THR A 226 11.15 -6.46 -3.94
CA THR A 226 11.16 -5.62 -2.73
C THR A 226 11.72 -4.23 -3.03
N ARG A 227 12.88 -4.16 -3.69
CA ARG A 227 13.53 -2.89 -4.08
C ARG A 227 12.65 -2.05 -5.01
N THR A 228 11.93 -2.69 -5.93
CA THR A 228 11.08 -2.00 -6.92
C THR A 228 9.82 -1.39 -6.28
N VAL A 229 9.24 -2.07 -5.29
CA VAL A 229 7.97 -1.67 -4.67
C VAL A 229 8.11 -0.92 -3.34
N ALA A 230 9.30 -0.84 -2.77
CA ALA A 230 9.58 -0.13 -1.52
C ALA A 230 9.09 1.34 -1.59
N GLY A 231 8.16 1.71 -0.70
CA GLY A 231 7.56 3.05 -0.66
C GLY A 231 6.67 3.39 -1.86
N ARG A 232 6.27 2.40 -2.67
CA ARG A 232 5.41 2.58 -3.87
C ARG A 232 4.20 1.65 -3.89
N LEU A 233 4.22 0.61 -3.04
CA LEU A 233 3.12 -0.31 -2.79
C LEU A 233 2.66 -0.16 -1.34
N ASP A 234 1.36 -0.29 -1.11
CA ASP A 234 0.77 -0.40 0.22
C ASP A 234 1.50 -1.44 1.07
N PHE A 235 1.94 -1.07 2.28
CA PHE A 235 2.58 -2.00 3.21
C PHE A 235 1.67 -3.20 3.51
N GLY A 236 0.35 -3.00 3.54
CA GLY A 236 -0.61 -4.09 3.73
C GLY A 236 -0.65 -5.11 2.58
N ILE A 237 -0.56 -4.66 1.33
CA ILE A 237 -0.46 -5.56 0.16
C ILE A 237 0.88 -6.31 0.21
N TYR A 238 1.97 -5.61 0.53
CA TYR A 238 3.29 -6.21 0.67
C TYR A 238 3.32 -7.28 1.78
N SER A 239 2.84 -6.95 2.99
CA SER A 239 2.78 -7.88 4.12
C SER A 239 1.97 -9.13 3.78
N PHE A 240 0.79 -8.96 3.19
CA PHE A 240 -0.06 -10.08 2.78
C PHE A 240 0.64 -11.03 1.79
N CYS A 241 1.49 -10.50 0.90
CA CYS A 241 2.34 -11.32 0.03
C CYS A 241 3.31 -12.19 0.84
N ILE A 242 3.99 -11.61 1.83
CA ILE A 242 4.90 -12.33 2.73
C ILE A 242 4.13 -13.40 3.52
N ASP A 243 2.99 -13.04 4.11
CA ASP A 243 2.16 -13.94 4.90
C ASP A 243 1.70 -15.16 4.08
N ARG A 244 1.35 -14.95 2.79
CA ARG A 244 1.01 -16.03 1.86
C ARG A 244 2.21 -16.93 1.51
N ILE A 245 3.41 -16.38 1.33
CA ILE A 245 4.63 -17.16 1.06
C ILE A 245 5.02 -18.01 2.28
N PHE A 246 5.01 -17.41 3.47
CA PHE A 246 5.36 -18.11 4.71
C PHE A 246 4.28 -19.12 5.14
N GLY A 247 3.00 -18.83 4.93
CA GLY A 247 1.90 -19.74 5.23
C GLY A 247 1.74 -20.91 4.26
N ASN A 248 2.27 -20.83 3.04
CA ASN A 248 2.12 -21.91 2.06
C ASN A 248 3.06 -23.10 2.37
N PRO A 249 2.56 -24.32 2.61
CA PRO A 249 3.41 -25.47 2.94
C PRO A 249 4.24 -25.99 1.76
N ARG A 250 3.87 -25.66 0.50
CA ARG A 250 4.60 -26.06 -0.71
C ARG A 250 5.86 -25.21 -0.96
N VAL A 251 5.98 -24.04 -0.33
CA VAL A 251 7.19 -23.20 -0.43
C VAL A 251 8.31 -23.83 0.39
N PRO A 252 9.49 -24.17 -0.19
CA PRO A 252 10.55 -24.88 0.51
C PRO A 252 11.07 -24.14 1.76
N GLN A 253 11.37 -24.89 2.82
CA GLN A 253 11.91 -24.32 4.08
C GLN A 253 13.22 -23.54 3.87
N GLY A 254 14.08 -24.00 2.97
CA GLY A 254 15.31 -23.28 2.59
C GLY A 254 15.02 -21.87 2.07
N VAL A 255 13.99 -21.71 1.22
CA VAL A 255 13.55 -20.40 0.72
C VAL A 255 13.08 -19.54 1.89
N LYS A 256 12.17 -20.03 2.74
CA LYS A 256 11.63 -19.26 3.88
C LYS A 256 12.72 -18.75 4.83
N ARG A 257 13.75 -19.56 5.10
CA ARG A 257 14.92 -19.16 5.92
C ARG A 257 15.75 -18.07 5.26
N VAL A 258 15.98 -18.14 3.95
CA VAL A 258 16.69 -17.09 3.21
C VAL A 258 15.87 -15.80 3.15
N LEU A 259 14.56 -15.88 2.87
CA LEU A 259 13.67 -14.71 2.90
C LEU A 259 13.66 -14.01 4.27
N ALA A 260 13.58 -14.79 5.37
CA ALA A 260 13.69 -14.22 6.72
C ALA A 260 15.04 -13.52 6.95
N SER A 261 16.12 -14.06 6.38
CA SER A 261 17.46 -13.47 6.45
C SER A 261 17.58 -12.16 5.67
N GLU A 262 16.79 -11.96 4.61
CA GLU A 262 16.65 -10.67 3.92
C GLU A 262 15.75 -9.69 4.69
N ILE A 263 14.60 -10.15 5.21
CA ILE A 263 13.65 -9.31 5.96
C ILE A 263 14.28 -8.71 7.23
N VAL A 264 15.22 -9.42 7.88
CA VAL A 264 15.96 -8.89 9.04
C VAL A 264 16.83 -7.65 8.69
N LYS A 265 17.12 -7.40 7.42
CA LYS A 265 17.86 -6.20 6.96
C LYS A 265 16.98 -4.98 6.73
N TYR A 266 15.65 -5.13 6.77
CA TYR A 266 14.72 -4.03 6.49
C TYR A 266 14.70 -2.96 7.61
N PRO A 267 14.18 -1.75 7.33
CA PRO A 267 14.01 -0.70 8.33
C PRO A 267 13.26 -1.21 9.59
N PRO A 268 13.61 -0.76 10.80
CA PRO A 268 13.14 -1.36 12.06
C PRO A 268 11.63 -1.59 12.14
N LEU A 269 10.83 -0.59 11.75
CA LEU A 269 9.36 -0.68 11.76
C LEU A 269 8.81 -1.76 10.81
N VAL A 270 9.31 -1.80 9.58
CA VAL A 270 8.91 -2.76 8.54
C VAL A 270 9.30 -4.18 8.98
N ARG A 271 10.55 -4.34 9.44
CA ARG A 271 11.08 -5.58 9.99
C ARG A 271 10.24 -6.07 11.16
N ARG A 272 9.92 -5.20 12.12
CA ARG A 272 9.16 -5.56 13.33
C ARG A 272 7.81 -6.17 12.97
N GLU A 273 7.02 -5.53 12.11
CA GLU A 273 5.71 -6.07 11.71
C GLU A 273 5.83 -7.40 10.97
N LEU A 274 6.70 -7.50 9.95
CA LEU A 274 6.83 -8.69 9.11
C LEU A 274 7.40 -9.89 9.87
N ILE A 275 8.44 -9.68 10.69
CA ILE A 275 9.01 -10.74 11.52
C ILE A 275 8.00 -11.19 12.58
N THR A 276 7.27 -10.26 13.21
CA THR A 276 6.23 -10.66 14.15
C THR A 276 5.14 -11.47 13.46
N ASN A 277 4.68 -11.06 12.27
CA ASN A 277 3.74 -11.86 11.47
C ASN A 277 4.28 -13.28 11.23
N ILE A 278 5.53 -13.42 10.79
CA ILE A 278 6.18 -14.72 10.55
C ILE A 278 6.20 -15.59 11.81
N LEU A 279 6.42 -14.99 13.00
CA LEU A 279 6.45 -15.70 14.28
C LEU A 279 5.05 -16.06 14.82
N THR A 280 4.03 -15.24 14.55
CA THR A 280 2.66 -15.44 15.04
C THR A 280 1.72 -16.13 14.06
N LEU A 281 2.17 -16.42 12.83
CA LEU A 281 1.36 -17.06 11.80
C LEU A 281 0.97 -18.50 12.24
N PRO A 282 -0.33 -18.86 12.28
CA PRO A 282 -0.75 -20.19 12.69
C PRO A 282 -0.18 -21.31 11.80
N GLY A 283 0.18 -22.44 12.41
CA GLY A 283 0.72 -23.61 11.69
C GLY A 283 2.17 -23.49 11.23
N GLN A 284 2.91 -22.46 11.65
CA GLN A 284 4.33 -22.33 11.32
C GLN A 284 5.18 -23.49 11.85
N PRO A 285 6.06 -24.09 11.03
CA PRO A 285 6.94 -25.16 11.48
C PRO A 285 7.89 -24.71 12.61
N PRO A 286 8.02 -25.49 13.70
CA PRO A 286 8.85 -25.13 14.85
C PRO A 286 10.31 -24.81 14.47
N ASP A 287 10.88 -25.56 13.53
CA ASP A 287 12.23 -25.37 13.00
C ASP A 287 12.44 -24.05 12.25
N LEU A 288 11.38 -23.43 11.74
CA LEU A 288 11.42 -22.12 11.11
C LEU A 288 11.34 -21.03 12.19
N VAL A 289 10.45 -21.19 13.17
CA VAL A 289 10.34 -20.28 14.32
C VAL A 289 11.65 -20.24 15.12
N ALA A 290 12.25 -21.40 15.41
CA ALA A 290 13.54 -21.51 16.09
C ALA A 290 14.68 -20.86 15.28
N PHE A 291 14.72 -21.08 13.96
CA PHE A 291 15.67 -20.41 13.07
C PHE A 291 15.52 -18.89 13.10
N VAL A 292 14.29 -18.37 12.97
CA VAL A 292 14.02 -16.93 12.98
C VAL A 292 14.40 -16.32 14.32
N ARG A 293 14.02 -16.94 15.46
CA ARG A 293 14.41 -16.45 16.79
C ARG A 293 15.91 -16.37 16.98
N LYS A 294 16.66 -17.40 16.55
CA LYS A 294 18.13 -17.38 16.58
C LYS A 294 18.69 -16.27 15.67
N LEU A 295 18.20 -16.19 14.42
CA LEU A 295 18.62 -15.16 13.46
C LEU A 295 18.42 -13.74 14.01
N LEU A 296 17.34 -13.49 14.74
CA LEU A 296 17.10 -12.20 15.39
C LEU A 296 18.13 -11.96 16.49
N ALA A 297 18.32 -12.91 17.41
CA ALA A 297 19.29 -12.80 18.51
C ALA A 297 20.74 -12.58 18.01
N ASP A 298 21.10 -13.21 16.89
CA ASP A 298 22.43 -13.09 16.26
C ASP A 298 22.63 -11.77 15.48
N ARG A 299 21.56 -11.00 15.19
CA ARG A 299 21.59 -9.87 14.23
C ARG A 299 21.01 -8.54 14.72
N LEU A 300 20.18 -8.55 15.76
CA LEU A 300 19.48 -7.36 16.25
C LEU A 300 19.94 -6.97 17.66
N GLU A 301 20.04 -5.67 17.88
CA GLU A 301 20.21 -5.10 19.21
C GLU A 301 19.02 -5.42 20.12
N ARG A 302 19.29 -5.50 21.42
CA ARG A 302 18.31 -5.88 22.45
C ARG A 302 16.99 -5.09 22.39
N THR A 303 17.05 -3.78 22.13
CA THR A 303 15.87 -2.92 22.00
C THR A 303 14.95 -3.38 20.87
N HIS A 304 15.51 -3.68 19.70
CA HIS A 304 14.75 -4.16 18.55
C HIS A 304 14.18 -5.58 18.75
N LEU A 305 14.86 -6.42 19.54
CA LEU A 305 14.35 -7.74 19.94
C LEU A 305 13.11 -7.60 20.83
N ILE A 306 13.19 -6.77 21.87
CA ILE A 306 12.08 -6.57 22.81
C ILE A 306 10.86 -5.97 22.10
N GLU A 307 11.05 -5.04 21.15
CA GLU A 307 9.95 -4.53 20.34
C GLU A 307 9.20 -5.62 19.55
N ILE A 308 9.92 -6.62 19.03
CA ILE A 308 9.33 -7.77 18.32
C ILE A 308 8.63 -8.70 19.32
N GLU A 309 9.25 -9.02 20.45
CA GLU A 309 8.68 -9.90 21.49
C GLU A 309 7.40 -9.32 22.12
N LEU A 310 7.37 -8.00 22.39
CA LEU A 310 6.18 -7.32 22.88
C LEU A 310 5.05 -7.38 21.85
N LEU A 311 5.33 -7.11 20.58
CA LEU A 311 4.31 -7.16 19.52
C LEU A 311 3.81 -8.59 19.27
N GLU A 312 4.70 -9.60 19.39
CA GLU A 312 4.34 -11.02 19.36
C GLU A 312 3.33 -11.33 20.48
N ALA A 313 3.62 -10.90 21.70
CA ALA A 313 2.76 -11.14 22.86
C ALA A 313 1.36 -10.51 22.71
N VAL A 314 1.23 -9.34 22.08
CA VAL A 314 -0.10 -8.77 21.75
C VAL A 314 -0.82 -9.58 20.66
N LYS A 315 -0.13 -9.96 19.57
CA LYS A 315 -0.77 -10.73 18.47
C LYS A 315 -1.20 -12.15 18.90
N VAL A 316 -0.54 -12.74 19.90
CA VAL A 316 -0.91 -14.03 20.51
C VAL A 316 -1.83 -13.86 21.72
N SER A 317 -2.42 -12.67 21.93
CA SER A 317 -3.36 -12.36 23.02
C SER A 317 -2.84 -12.63 24.44
N ARG A 318 -1.51 -12.58 24.62
CA ARG A 318 -0.83 -12.74 25.92
C ARG A 318 -0.65 -11.43 26.68
N LEU A 319 -0.77 -10.29 25.98
CA LEU A 319 -0.77 -8.94 26.53
C LEU A 319 -1.83 -8.10 25.82
N THR A 320 -2.36 -7.10 26.52
CA THR A 320 -3.21 -6.05 25.94
C THR A 320 -2.37 -4.91 25.36
N MET A 321 -2.96 -4.11 24.47
CA MET A 321 -2.28 -2.95 23.84
C MET A 321 -1.75 -1.94 24.89
N GLY A 322 -2.49 -1.73 26.00
CA GLY A 322 -2.10 -0.82 27.09
C GLY A 322 -0.94 -1.32 27.96
N GLU A 323 -0.76 -2.64 28.06
CA GLU A 323 0.38 -3.24 28.77
C GLU A 323 1.70 -3.05 28.00
N ILE A 324 1.66 -3.05 26.66
CA ILE A 324 2.83 -2.67 25.85
C ILE A 324 3.18 -1.19 26.05
N GLU A 325 2.22 -0.27 25.96
CA GLU A 325 2.45 1.18 26.16
C GLU A 325 3.15 1.43 27.52
N SER A 326 2.74 0.67 28.54
CA SER A 326 3.29 0.71 29.90
C SER A 326 4.67 0.03 30.06
N ARG A 327 5.09 -0.84 29.13
CA ARG A 327 6.43 -1.46 29.12
C ARG A 327 7.41 -0.63 28.29
N LEU A 328 7.03 -0.23 27.07
CA LEU A 328 7.82 0.65 26.21
C LEU A 328 8.22 1.95 26.94
N ARG A 329 7.29 2.60 27.66
CA ARG A 329 7.60 3.79 28.47
C ARG A 329 8.57 3.56 29.63
N ARG A 330 8.70 2.33 30.13
CA ARG A 330 9.63 2.00 31.22
C ARG A 330 11.05 1.72 30.72
N GLU A 331 11.18 1.12 29.54
CA GLU A 331 12.49 0.73 28.98
C GLU A 331 13.11 1.79 28.05
N ILE A 332 12.31 2.71 27.50
CA ILE A 332 12.79 3.81 26.64
C ILE A 332 13.26 5.04 27.45
N ARG A 333 13.09 5.05 28.79
CA ARG A 333 13.72 6.08 29.63
C ARG A 333 15.25 5.87 29.65
N PRO A 334 16.07 6.86 29.23
CA PRO A 334 17.46 6.88 29.67
C PRO A 334 17.49 7.07 31.19
N ALA A 335 18.55 6.57 31.82
CA ALA A 335 18.92 6.91 33.19
C ALA A 335 19.43 8.36 33.28
#